data_AF-A0A1Q7BF48-F1
#
_entry.id   AF-A0A1Q7BF48-F1
#
_cell.length_a   1.000
_cell.length_b   1.000
_cell.length_c   1.000
_cell.angle_alpha   90.00
_cell.angle_beta   90.00
_cell.angle_gamma   90.00
#
_symmetry.space_group_name_H-M   'P 1'
#
loop_
_entity.id
_entity.type
_entity.pdbx_description
1 polymer ?
#
loop_
_entity_poly.entity_id
_entity_poly.type
_entity_poly.pdbx_seq_one_letter_code
_entity_poly.pdbx_strand_id
1 'polypeptide(L)'
;MLRGALPVAAREEVNYDLRLREAIAFGLRQVKGIELAQLERRYGIAPLKRFRTPIAQATSAGWLEIQEASLRPTRAGLAFADDLGLAFI
;
A
#
# COMPACT_ATOMS: atom_id res chain seq x y z
N MET A 1 24.98 10.29 36.60
CA MET A 1 24.78 9.15 35.69
C MET A 1 24.11 9.65 34.41
N LEU A 2 24.81 9.66 33.28
CA LEU A 2 24.22 9.98 31.98
C LEU A 2 23.59 8.71 31.42
N ARG A 3 22.25 8.67 31.32
CA ARG A 3 21.54 7.56 30.68
C ARG A 3 21.72 7.72 29.17
N GLY A 4 22.52 6.86 28.54
CA GLY A 4 22.77 6.87 27.10
C GLY A 4 21.51 6.54 26.30
N ALA A 5 20.75 7.56 25.94
CA ALA A 5 19.67 7.46 24.97
C ALA A 5 20.12 8.13 23.66
N LEU A 6 19.96 7.43 22.54
CA LEU A 6 20.19 8.00 21.20
C LEU A 6 19.24 9.19 20.99
N PRO A 7 19.68 10.27 20.31
CA PRO A 7 18.82 11.41 20.02
C PRO A 7 17.71 10.96 19.06
N VAL A 8 16.48 10.96 19.55
CA VAL A 8 15.28 10.74 18.72
C VAL A 8 14.81 12.10 18.23
N ALA A 9 14.94 12.36 16.93
CA ALA A 9 14.50 13.62 16.32
C ALA A 9 12.96 13.72 16.19
N ALA A 10 12.30 12.58 15.92
CA ALA A 10 10.85 12.50 15.82
C ALA A 10 10.35 11.06 16.07
N ARG A 11 9.08 10.96 16.45
CA ARG A 11 8.33 9.70 16.56
C ARG A 11 6.93 9.94 16.02
N GLU A 12 6.42 8.98 15.26
CA GLU A 12 5.05 8.98 14.76
C GLU A 12 4.31 7.76 15.30
N GLU A 13 3.07 7.96 15.76
CA GLU A 13 2.17 6.86 16.08
C GLU A 13 1.31 6.53 14.84
N VAL A 14 1.55 5.35 14.28
CA VAL A 14 0.83 4.87 13.10
C VAL A 14 -0.29 3.90 13.50
N ASN A 15 -1.52 4.21 13.09
CA ASN A 15 -2.66 3.30 13.22
C ASN A 15 -2.70 2.26 12.08
N TYR A 16 -3.54 1.24 12.20
CA TYR A 16 -3.60 0.17 11.19
C TYR A 16 -4.12 0.63 9.82
N ASP A 17 -4.91 1.70 9.72
CA ASP A 17 -5.30 2.27 8.40
C ASP A 17 -4.07 2.85 7.69
N LEU A 18 -3.27 3.66 8.39
CA LEU A 18 -2.04 4.24 7.83
C LEU A 18 -1.03 3.15 7.43
N ARG A 19 -0.83 2.12 8.27
CA ARG A 19 0.06 1.01 7.92
C ARG A 19 -0.44 0.21 6.71
N LEU A 20 -1.75 0.06 6.55
CA LEU A 20 -2.33 -0.59 5.38
C LEU A 20 -2.09 0.25 4.11
N ARG A 21 -2.30 1.57 4.19
CA ARG A 21 -2.04 2.50 3.08
C ARG A 21 -0.59 2.42 2.62
N GLU A 22 0.36 2.48 3.55
CA GLU A 22 1.78 2.34 3.24
C GLU A 22 2.10 0.98 2.63
N ALA A 23 1.56 -0.11 3.20
CA ALA A 23 1.79 -1.45 2.67
C ALA A 23 1.29 -1.59 1.22
N ILE A 24 0.15 -0.98 0.88
CA ILE A 24 -0.36 -0.93 -0.49
C ILE A 24 0.57 -0.06 -1.36
N ALA A 25 0.84 1.18 -0.95
CA ALA A 25 1.61 2.14 -1.75
C ALA A 25 3.02 1.62 -2.08
N PHE A 26 3.71 0.99 -1.12
CA PHE A 26 5.03 0.40 -1.36
C PHE A 26 4.94 -0.96 -2.06
N GLY A 27 3.94 -1.79 -1.75
CA GLY A 27 3.78 -3.09 -2.40
C GLY A 27 3.46 -2.99 -3.90
N LEU A 28 2.73 -1.95 -4.31
CA LEU A 28 2.43 -1.69 -5.73
C LEU A 28 3.64 -1.19 -6.55
N ARG A 29 4.80 -0.96 -5.92
CA ARG A 29 6.08 -0.75 -6.64
C ARG A 29 6.73 -2.07 -7.08
N GLN A 30 6.19 -3.20 -6.67
CA GLN A 30 6.73 -4.52 -6.95
C GLN A 30 5.91 -5.24 -8.03
N VAL A 31 6.58 -5.97 -8.93
CA VAL A 31 5.93 -6.76 -10.00
C VAL A 31 4.93 -7.79 -9.44
N LYS A 32 5.20 -8.33 -8.25
CA LYS A 32 4.31 -9.30 -7.58
C LYS A 32 3.03 -8.64 -7.04
N GLY A 33 3.04 -7.32 -6.84
CA GLY A 33 1.94 -6.61 -6.19
C GLY A 33 1.72 -7.06 -4.75
N ILE A 34 0.46 -7.00 -4.31
CA ILE A 34 0.05 -7.28 -2.93
C ILE A 34 -1.04 -8.34 -2.87
N GLU A 35 -0.93 -9.26 -1.92
CA GLU A 35 -1.96 -10.26 -1.65
C GLU A 35 -3.01 -9.66 -0.70
N LEU A 36 -4.25 -9.53 -1.18
CA LEU A 36 -5.29 -8.77 -0.50
C LEU A 36 -5.70 -9.41 0.83
N ALA A 37 -5.79 -10.73 0.89
CA ALA A 37 -6.20 -11.44 2.10
C ALA A 37 -5.11 -11.39 3.17
N GLN A 38 -3.82 -11.37 2.79
CA GLN A 38 -2.71 -11.17 3.73
C GLN A 38 -2.77 -9.80 4.39
N LEU A 39 -3.07 -8.74 3.62
CA LEU A 39 -3.23 -7.40 4.16
C LEU A 39 -4.45 -7.31 5.08
N GLU A 40 -5.58 -7.91 4.69
CA GLU A 40 -6.79 -7.96 5.51
C GLU A 40 -6.53 -8.67 6.85
N ARG A 41 -5.90 -9.86 6.81
CA ARG A 41 -5.52 -10.59 8.04
C ARG A 41 -4.58 -9.81 8.94
N ARG A 42 -3.65 -9.05 8.35
CA ARG A 42 -2.62 -8.31 9.10
C ARG A 42 -3.15 -7.03 9.74
N TYR A 43 -4.07 -6.33 9.09
CA TYR A 43 -4.52 -5.01 9.50
C TYR A 43 -5.99 -4.95 9.93
N GLY A 44 -6.75 -6.03 9.75
CA GLY A 44 -8.17 -6.11 10.12
C GLY A 44 -9.10 -5.26 9.25
N ILE A 45 -8.63 -4.78 8.10
CA ILE A 45 -9.36 -3.89 7.20
C ILE A 45 -9.39 -4.54 5.82
N ALA A 46 -10.58 -4.74 5.26
CA ALA A 46 -10.80 -5.30 3.93
C ALA A 46 -10.34 -4.31 2.82
N PRO A 47 -9.22 -4.55 2.10
CA PRO A 47 -8.64 -3.56 1.20
C PRO A 47 -9.54 -3.23 0.01
N LEU A 48 -10.20 -4.24 -0.57
CA LEU A 48 -11.12 -4.06 -1.70
C LEU A 48 -12.30 -3.14 -1.37
N LYS A 49 -12.79 -3.17 -0.12
CA LYS A 49 -13.86 -2.29 0.33
C LYS A 49 -13.33 -0.89 0.65
N ARG A 50 -12.21 -0.82 1.37
CA ARG A 50 -11.61 0.43 1.85
C ARG A 50 -11.07 1.32 0.73
N PHE A 51 -10.51 0.71 -0.32
CA PHE A 51 -9.84 1.37 -1.44
C PHE A 51 -10.55 1.12 -2.77
N ARG A 52 -11.86 0.86 -2.74
CA ARG A 52 -12.67 0.60 -3.95
C ARG A 52 -12.45 1.65 -5.04
N THR A 53 -12.50 2.93 -4.67
CA THR A 53 -12.36 4.05 -5.61
C THR A 53 -10.98 4.12 -6.27
N PRO A 54 -9.85 4.21 -5.54
CA PRO A 54 -8.53 4.26 -6.17
C PRO A 54 -8.19 2.98 -6.95
N ILE A 55 -8.63 1.80 -6.48
CA ILE A 55 -8.48 0.56 -7.24
C ILE A 55 -9.23 0.65 -8.58
N ALA A 56 -10.50 1.06 -8.57
CA ALA A 56 -11.29 1.17 -9.79
C ALA A 56 -10.70 2.18 -10.78
N GLN A 57 -10.22 3.33 -10.29
CA GLN A 57 -9.59 4.35 -11.12
C GLN A 57 -8.29 3.86 -11.74
N ALA A 58 -7.40 3.27 -10.95
CA ALA A 58 -6.13 2.76 -11.45
C ALA A 58 -6.31 1.55 -12.38
N THR A 59 -7.29 0.68 -12.13
CA THR A 59 -7.66 -0.39 -13.07
C THR A 59 -8.20 0.18 -14.38
N SER A 60 -9.08 1.19 -14.32
CA SER A 60 -9.61 1.85 -15.53
C SER A 60 -8.53 2.58 -16.33
N ALA A 61 -7.48 3.08 -15.67
CA ALA A 61 -6.30 3.67 -16.30
C ALA A 61 -5.33 2.62 -16.87
N GLY A 62 -5.61 1.32 -16.68
CA GLY A 62 -4.73 0.23 -17.11
C GLY A 62 -3.46 0.08 -16.26
N TRP A 63 -3.44 0.63 -15.04
CA TRP A 63 -2.29 0.58 -14.14
C TRP A 63 -2.34 -0.58 -13.16
N LEU A 64 -3.54 -1.09 -12.85
CA LEU A 64 -3.74 -2.22 -11.96
C LEU A 64 -4.53 -3.35 -12.63
N GLU A 65 -4.23 -4.56 -12.20
CA GLU A 65 -4.99 -5.76 -12.50
C GLU A 65 -5.13 -6.61 -11.24
N ILE A 66 -6.18 -7.44 -11.18
CA ILE A 66 -6.34 -8.45 -10.14
C ILE A 66 -6.01 -9.80 -10.75
N GLN A 67 -5.00 -10.48 -10.22
CA GLN A 67 -4.57 -11.80 -10.66
C GLN A 67 -4.26 -12.67 -9.44
N GLU A 68 -4.79 -13.89 -9.40
CA GLU A 68 -4.51 -14.87 -8.33
C GLU A 68 -4.68 -14.27 -6.91
N ALA A 69 -5.77 -13.52 -6.71
CA ALA A 69 -6.08 -12.79 -5.47
C ALA A 69 -5.09 -11.67 -5.07
N SER A 70 -4.14 -11.35 -5.94
CA SER A 70 -3.22 -10.22 -5.76
C SER A 70 -3.65 -9.03 -6.60
N LEU A 71 -3.51 -7.82 -6.04
CA LEU A 71 -3.60 -6.57 -6.77
C LEU A 71 -2.21 -6.25 -7.30
N ARG A 72 -2.04 -6.30 -8.62
CA ARG A 72 -0.74 -6.20 -9.29
C ARG A 72 -0.68 -4.95 -10.16
N PRO A 73 0.46 -4.24 -10.16
CA PRO A 73 0.70 -3.21 -11.14
C PRO A 73 0.96 -3.86 -12.51
N THR A 74 0.35 -3.30 -13.55
CA THR A 74 0.70 -3.64 -14.93
C THR A 74 2.08 -3.06 -15.27
N ARG A 75 2.62 -3.36 -16.45
CA ARG A 75 3.86 -2.71 -16.93
C ARG A 75 3.72 -1.19 -16.98
N ALA A 76 2.55 -0.67 -17.38
CA ALA A 76 2.28 0.76 -17.38
C ALA A 76 2.17 1.30 -15.95
N GLY A 77 1.47 0.59 -15.06
CA GLY A 77 1.37 0.96 -13.65
C GLY A 77 2.73 1.04 -12.95
N LEU A 78 3.66 0.13 -13.26
CA LEU A 78 5.04 0.18 -12.76
C LEU A 78 5.83 1.39 -13.27
N ALA A 79 5.56 1.87 -14.49
CA ALA A 79 6.18 3.09 -15.01
C ALA A 79 5.71 4.36 -14.27
N PHE A 80 4.53 4.31 -13.66
CA PHE A 80 3.94 5.37 -12.83
C PHE A 80 3.77 4.92 -11.36
N ALA A 81 4.70 4.10 -10.85
CA ALA A 81 4.51 3.44 -9.56
C ALA A 81 4.41 4.42 -8.37
N ASP A 82 5.03 5.60 -8.48
CA ASP A 82 4.91 6.65 -7.46
C ASP A 82 3.52 7.30 -7.45
N ASP A 83 2.99 7.68 -8.62
CA ASP A 83 1.62 8.21 -8.75
C ASP A 83 0.59 7.17 -8.34
N LEU A 84 0.80 5.92 -8.74
CA LEU A 84 -0.04 4.79 -8.34
C LEU A 84 -0.03 4.61 -6.82
N GLY A 85 1.14 4.70 -6.18
CA GLY A 85 1.26 4.61 -4.73
C GLY A 85 0.58 5.77 -4.01
N LEU A 86 0.72 6.99 -4.52
CA LEU A 86 0.11 8.21 -3.96
C LEU A 86 -1.42 8.12 -3.94
N ALA A 87 -2.05 7.40 -4.87
CA ALA A 87 -3.51 7.19 -4.88
C ALA A 87 -4.05 6.45 -3.64
N PHE A 88 -3.18 5.85 -2.81
CA PHE A 88 -3.55 5.08 -1.62
C PHE A 88 -3.14 5.71 -0.30
N ILE A 89 -2.33 6.78 -0.30
CA ILE A 89 -1.87 7.46 0.92
C ILE A 89 -2.90 8.51 1.36
#